data_AF-L7U2I2-F1
#
_entry.id   AF-L7U2I2-F1
#
_cell.length_a   1.000
_cell.length_b   1.000
_cell.length_c   1.000
_cell.angle_alpha   90.00
_cell.angle_beta   90.00
_cell.angle_gamma   90.00
#
_symmetry.space_group_name_H-M   'P 1'
#
loop_
_entity.id
_entity.type
_entity.pdbx_description
1 polymer ?
#
loop_
_entity_poly.entity_id
_entity_poly.type
_entity_poly.pdbx_seq_one_letter_code
_entity_poly.pdbx_strand_id
1 'polypeptide(L)'
;MHPSPHELMELLSEARRLEWGCDEQLRLLERLRTHCPAHVPGLLLSSRALLWAKEDVPDPTAFFAEVEQILVSALESSDRSPETLLGMARFESVVRDSPGAAEALYREAASRASSLLEEAWAGLIESLGEQEKTDEAARLSQHASRLFPESTALAEARRFARLKD
;
A
#
# COMPACT_ATOMS: atom_id res chain seq x y z
N MET A 1 -7.09 11.11 -26.04
CA MET A 1 -6.00 11.83 -25.34
C MET A 1 -5.84 11.16 -23.98
N HIS A 2 -4.66 10.70 -23.61
CA HIS A 2 -4.44 10.11 -22.29
C HIS A 2 -4.31 11.24 -21.26
N PRO A 3 -4.95 11.15 -20.08
CA PRO A 3 -4.79 12.18 -19.06
C PRO A 3 -3.36 12.20 -18.54
N SER A 4 -2.91 13.39 -18.19
CA SER A 4 -1.67 13.63 -17.49
C SER A 4 -1.70 13.04 -16.07
N PRO A 5 -0.53 12.78 -15.46
CA PRO A 5 -0.46 12.37 -14.06
C PRO A 5 -1.13 13.38 -13.10
N HIS A 6 -1.09 14.67 -13.42
CA HIS A 6 -1.74 15.70 -12.61
C HIS A 6 -3.26 15.55 -12.63
N GLU A 7 -3.86 15.40 -13.81
CA GLU A 7 -5.30 15.19 -13.97
C GLU A 7 -5.78 13.91 -13.25
N LEU A 8 -4.97 12.82 -13.29
CA LEU A 8 -5.27 11.60 -12.54
C LEU A 8 -5.26 11.83 -11.02
N MET A 9 -4.30 12.61 -10.53
CA MET A 9 -4.20 12.96 -9.11
C MET A 9 -5.33 13.88 -8.65
N GLU A 10 -5.77 14.81 -9.49
CA GLU A 10 -6.93 15.66 -9.21
C GLU A 10 -8.22 14.84 -9.13
N LEU A 11 -8.47 13.96 -10.11
CA LEU A 11 -9.62 13.03 -10.09
C LEU A 11 -9.62 12.17 -8.83
N LEU A 12 -8.47 11.61 -8.45
CA LEU A 12 -8.33 10.82 -7.23
C LEU A 12 -8.58 11.65 -5.97
N SER A 13 -8.06 12.87 -5.92
CA SER A 13 -8.23 13.80 -4.79
C SER A 13 -9.69 14.19 -4.61
N GLU A 14 -10.39 14.45 -5.71
CA GLU A 14 -11.83 14.75 -5.72
C GLU A 14 -12.63 13.54 -5.21
N ALA A 15 -12.39 12.35 -5.76
CA ALA A 15 -13.06 11.13 -5.32
C ALA A 15 -12.87 10.86 -3.81
N ARG A 16 -11.68 11.15 -3.25
CA ARG A 16 -11.38 10.98 -1.82
C ARG A 16 -12.16 11.92 -0.89
N ARG A 17 -12.65 13.06 -1.39
CA ARG A 17 -13.39 14.05 -0.59
C ARG A 17 -14.90 13.78 -0.56
N LEU A 18 -15.39 12.92 -1.44
CA LEU A 18 -16.78 12.54 -1.51
C LEU A 18 -17.15 11.53 -0.43
N GLU A 19 -18.44 11.44 -0.14
CA GLU A 19 -18.99 10.40 0.73
C GLU A 19 -18.69 9.01 0.17
N TRP A 20 -18.40 8.08 1.06
CA TRP A 20 -18.05 6.72 0.67
C TRP A 20 -19.19 6.03 -0.06
N GLY A 21 -18.90 5.51 -1.25
CA GLY A 21 -19.83 4.71 -2.03
C GLY A 21 -20.93 5.51 -2.72
N CYS A 22 -20.93 6.85 -2.65
CA CYS A 22 -21.94 7.63 -3.37
C CYS A 22 -21.73 7.55 -4.90
N ASP A 23 -22.81 7.73 -5.66
CA ASP A 23 -22.80 7.63 -7.13
C ASP A 23 -21.70 8.48 -7.78
N GLU A 24 -21.49 9.70 -7.28
CA GLU A 24 -20.46 10.58 -7.83
C GLU A 24 -19.04 10.05 -7.57
N GLN A 25 -18.78 9.49 -6.38
CA GLN A 25 -17.49 8.89 -6.08
C GLN A 25 -17.24 7.69 -7.00
N LEU A 26 -18.26 6.84 -7.19
CA LEU A 26 -18.15 5.67 -8.06
C LEU A 26 -17.91 6.07 -9.53
N ARG A 27 -18.60 7.11 -10.02
CA ARG A 27 -18.39 7.67 -11.38
C ARG A 27 -16.96 8.18 -11.59
N LEU A 28 -16.42 8.95 -10.65
CA LEU A 28 -15.05 9.45 -10.75
C LEU A 28 -14.03 8.32 -10.74
N LEU A 29 -14.26 7.31 -9.90
CA LEU A 29 -13.39 6.14 -9.80
C LEU A 29 -13.46 5.25 -11.04
N GLU A 30 -14.64 5.06 -11.63
CA GLU A 30 -14.79 4.36 -12.91
C GLU A 30 -14.08 5.09 -14.04
N ARG A 31 -14.22 6.40 -14.11
CA ARG A 31 -13.50 7.24 -15.07
C ARG A 31 -11.98 7.10 -14.91
N LEU A 32 -11.49 7.08 -13.67
CA LEU A 32 -10.07 6.89 -13.38
C LEU A 32 -9.60 5.48 -13.79
N ARG A 33 -10.36 4.41 -13.51
CA ARG A 33 -10.06 3.05 -13.97
C ARG A 33 -10.05 2.93 -15.49
N THR A 34 -10.95 3.66 -16.17
CA THR A 34 -11.03 3.66 -17.64
C THR A 34 -9.83 4.35 -18.27
N HIS A 35 -9.41 5.48 -17.72
CA HIS A 35 -8.30 6.25 -18.27
C HIS A 35 -6.92 5.72 -17.88
N CYS A 36 -6.79 5.12 -16.68
CA CYS A 36 -5.55 4.55 -16.19
C CYS A 36 -5.84 3.25 -15.39
N PRO A 37 -6.01 2.11 -16.08
CA PRO A 37 -6.36 0.84 -15.45
C PRO A 37 -5.33 0.33 -14.42
N ALA A 38 -4.08 0.78 -14.53
CA ALA A 38 -2.99 0.42 -13.61
C ALA A 38 -2.80 1.43 -12.45
N HIS A 39 -3.70 2.41 -12.29
CA HIS A 39 -3.58 3.40 -11.21
C HIS A 39 -3.91 2.79 -9.85
N VAL A 40 -2.90 2.24 -9.17
CA VAL A 40 -3.02 1.49 -7.92
C VAL A 40 -3.82 2.22 -6.82
N PRO A 41 -3.52 3.47 -6.43
CA PRO A 41 -4.35 4.19 -5.47
C PRO A 41 -5.83 4.29 -5.84
N GLY A 42 -6.14 4.43 -7.13
CA GLY A 42 -7.50 4.48 -7.64
C GLY A 42 -8.21 3.13 -7.60
N LEU A 43 -7.51 2.04 -7.92
CA LEU A 43 -8.03 0.67 -7.80
C LEU A 43 -8.35 0.32 -6.34
N LEU A 44 -7.47 0.67 -5.40
CA LEU A 44 -7.71 0.45 -3.97
C LEU A 44 -8.87 1.29 -3.43
N LEU A 45 -9.01 2.53 -3.89
CA LEU A 45 -10.16 3.36 -3.52
C LEU A 45 -11.46 2.82 -4.15
N SER A 46 -11.42 2.39 -5.42
CA SER A 46 -12.55 1.80 -6.14
C SER A 46 -13.11 0.57 -5.44
N SER A 47 -12.25 -0.41 -5.11
CA SER A 47 -12.67 -1.63 -4.43
C SER A 47 -13.35 -1.34 -3.09
N ARG A 48 -12.79 -0.43 -2.28
CA ARG A 48 -13.38 -0.02 -1.00
C ARG A 48 -14.72 0.72 -1.17
N ALA A 49 -14.80 1.65 -2.12
CA ALA A 49 -16.01 2.42 -2.37
C ALA A 49 -17.15 1.53 -2.86
N LEU A 50 -16.87 0.58 -3.75
CA LEU A 50 -17.85 -0.41 -4.22
C LEU A 50 -18.37 -1.26 -3.06
N LEU A 51 -17.47 -1.85 -2.25
CA LEU A 51 -17.87 -2.67 -1.11
C LEU A 51 -18.68 -1.88 -0.07
N TRP A 52 -18.40 -0.58 0.09
CA TRP A 52 -19.16 0.30 0.97
C TRP A 52 -20.56 0.62 0.43
N ALA A 53 -20.67 0.87 -0.88
CA ALA A 53 -21.93 1.17 -1.57
C ALA A 53 -22.88 -0.04 -1.69
N LYS A 54 -22.49 -1.21 -1.18
CA LYS A 54 -23.19 -2.47 -1.38
C LYS A 54 -24.52 -2.50 -0.62
N GLU A 55 -25.55 -1.89 -1.18
CA GLU A 55 -26.96 -2.06 -0.81
C GLU A 55 -27.71 -2.70 -1.99
N ASP A 56 -28.53 -3.73 -1.70
CA ASP A 56 -29.43 -4.39 -2.66
C ASP A 56 -28.81 -4.80 -4.02
N VAL A 57 -27.58 -5.31 -4.01
CA VAL A 57 -26.89 -5.78 -5.22
C VAL A 57 -27.66 -6.96 -5.86
N PRO A 58 -28.17 -6.82 -7.11
CA PRO A 58 -28.99 -7.85 -7.76
C PRO A 58 -28.26 -9.17 -8.04
N ASP A 59 -26.97 -9.08 -8.36
CA ASP A 59 -26.08 -10.24 -8.53
C ASP A 59 -24.81 -10.07 -7.67
N PRO A 60 -24.84 -10.53 -6.41
CA PRO A 60 -23.70 -10.44 -5.51
C PRO A 60 -22.46 -11.19 -6.03
N THR A 61 -22.64 -12.25 -6.81
CA THR A 61 -21.52 -13.07 -7.31
C THR A 61 -20.74 -12.28 -8.36
N ALA A 62 -21.43 -11.73 -9.36
CA ALA A 62 -20.79 -10.91 -10.39
C ALA A 62 -20.15 -9.64 -9.79
N PHE A 63 -20.85 -8.99 -8.87
CA PHE A 63 -20.34 -7.81 -8.17
C PHE A 63 -19.02 -8.09 -7.43
N PHE A 64 -18.97 -9.17 -6.64
CA PHE A 64 -17.76 -9.51 -5.91
C PHE A 64 -16.63 -10.00 -6.82
N ALA A 65 -16.94 -10.64 -7.95
CA ALA A 65 -15.93 -10.97 -8.96
C ALA A 65 -15.32 -9.72 -9.58
N GLU A 66 -16.10 -8.65 -9.83
CA GLU A 66 -15.57 -7.38 -10.32
C GLU A 66 -14.65 -6.71 -9.28
N VAL A 67 -15.05 -6.67 -8.01
CA VAL A 67 -14.22 -6.12 -6.93
C VAL A 67 -12.91 -6.89 -6.79
N GLU A 68 -12.96 -8.23 -6.87
CA GLU A 68 -11.78 -9.08 -6.85
C GLU A 68 -10.85 -8.77 -8.03
N GLN A 69 -11.39 -8.64 -9.24
CA GLN A 69 -10.60 -8.29 -10.42
C GLN A 69 -9.89 -6.94 -10.28
N ILE A 70 -10.55 -5.94 -9.68
CA ILE A 70 -9.94 -4.63 -9.38
C ILE A 70 -8.75 -4.80 -8.42
N LEU A 71 -8.87 -5.65 -7.39
CA LEU A 71 -7.81 -5.92 -6.42
C LEU A 71 -6.66 -6.74 -7.05
N VAL A 72 -6.95 -7.72 -7.90
CA VAL A 72 -5.95 -8.45 -8.68
C VAL A 72 -5.15 -7.49 -9.56
N SER A 73 -5.81 -6.61 -10.31
CA SER A 73 -5.11 -5.61 -11.12
C SER A 73 -4.26 -4.65 -10.29
N ALA A 74 -4.66 -4.34 -9.05
CA ALA A 74 -3.85 -3.54 -8.14
C ALA A 74 -2.58 -4.29 -7.71
N LEU A 75 -2.69 -5.59 -7.38
CA LEU A 75 -1.55 -6.45 -7.06
C LEU A 75 -0.56 -6.52 -8.24
N GLU A 76 -1.05 -6.79 -9.44
CA GLU A 76 -0.22 -6.90 -10.64
C GLU A 76 0.49 -5.58 -10.97
N SER A 77 -0.25 -4.46 -10.90
CA SER A 77 0.29 -3.14 -11.24
C SER A 77 1.26 -2.56 -10.21
N SER A 78 1.29 -3.12 -9.00
CA SER A 78 2.13 -2.64 -7.89
C SER A 78 3.31 -3.56 -7.58
N ASP A 79 3.49 -4.63 -8.35
CA ASP A 79 4.37 -5.76 -7.97
C ASP A 79 4.10 -6.22 -6.53
N ARG A 80 2.80 -6.36 -6.19
CA ARG A 80 2.32 -6.79 -4.88
C ARG A 80 2.84 -5.91 -3.74
N SER A 81 2.65 -4.60 -3.85
CA SER A 81 3.00 -3.69 -2.73
C SER A 81 2.25 -4.07 -1.44
N PRO A 82 2.78 -3.73 -0.25
CA PRO A 82 2.12 -4.05 1.01
C PRO A 82 0.66 -3.58 1.08
N GLU A 83 0.35 -2.39 0.54
CA GLU A 83 -1.00 -1.82 0.54
C GLU A 83 -1.98 -2.63 -0.30
N THR A 84 -1.55 -3.15 -1.46
CA THR A 84 -2.40 -3.94 -2.34
C THR A 84 -2.63 -5.34 -1.78
N LEU A 85 -1.60 -5.94 -1.17
CA LEU A 85 -1.71 -7.19 -0.42
C LEU A 85 -2.69 -7.05 0.76
N LEU A 86 -2.63 -5.95 1.52
CA LEU A 86 -3.60 -5.68 2.60
C LEU A 86 -5.03 -5.51 2.08
N GLY A 87 -5.20 -4.85 0.94
CA GLY A 87 -6.50 -4.71 0.27
C GLY A 87 -7.10 -6.07 -0.08
N MET A 88 -6.32 -6.92 -0.76
CA MET A 88 -6.76 -8.27 -1.13
C MET A 88 -6.99 -9.17 0.09
N ALA A 89 -6.11 -9.13 1.10
CA ALA A 89 -6.26 -9.94 2.31
C ALA A 89 -7.58 -9.66 3.04
N ARG A 90 -7.99 -8.38 3.11
CA ARG A 90 -9.28 -8.00 3.70
C ARG A 90 -10.46 -8.53 2.89
N PHE A 91 -10.36 -8.49 1.56
CA PHE A 91 -11.38 -9.05 0.68
C PHE A 91 -11.50 -10.57 0.88
N GLU A 92 -10.39 -11.30 0.86
CA GLU A 92 -10.38 -12.75 1.14
C GLU A 92 -10.99 -13.08 2.50
N SER A 93 -10.63 -12.32 3.53
CA SER A 93 -11.11 -12.57 4.90
C SER A 93 -12.60 -12.28 5.08
N VAL A 94 -13.11 -11.18 4.51
CA VAL A 94 -14.45 -10.66 4.83
C VAL A 94 -15.49 -11.05 3.77
N VAL A 95 -15.08 -11.09 2.50
CA VAL A 95 -15.98 -11.32 1.36
C VAL A 95 -15.98 -12.78 0.93
N ARG A 96 -14.79 -13.40 0.86
CA ARG A 96 -14.64 -14.81 0.44
C ARG A 96 -14.70 -15.81 1.60
N ASP A 97 -14.70 -15.33 2.85
CA ASP A 97 -14.63 -16.16 4.07
C ASP A 97 -13.47 -17.17 4.00
N SER A 98 -12.32 -16.69 3.50
CA SER A 98 -11.12 -17.49 3.22
C SER A 98 -9.96 -17.03 4.12
N PRO A 99 -9.98 -17.36 5.42
CA PRO A 99 -8.98 -16.87 6.37
C PRO A 99 -7.57 -17.38 6.05
N GLY A 100 -7.42 -18.57 5.47
CA GLY A 100 -6.12 -19.11 5.07
C GLY A 100 -5.48 -18.33 3.91
N ALA A 101 -6.27 -17.93 2.91
CA ALA A 101 -5.78 -17.09 1.83
C ALA A 101 -5.44 -15.67 2.34
N ALA A 102 -6.31 -15.11 3.19
CA ALA A 102 -6.07 -13.82 3.82
C ALA A 102 -4.78 -13.81 4.65
N GLU A 103 -4.55 -14.84 5.46
CA GLU A 103 -3.34 -14.97 6.30
C GLU A 103 -2.06 -14.96 5.45
N ALA A 104 -2.03 -15.73 4.35
CA ALA A 104 -0.87 -15.78 3.46
C ALA A 104 -0.54 -14.38 2.90
N LEU A 105 -1.58 -13.63 2.48
CA LEU A 105 -1.44 -12.26 1.98
C LEU A 105 -0.98 -11.29 3.07
N TYR A 106 -1.52 -11.40 4.30
CA TYR A 106 -1.07 -10.58 5.43
C TYR A 106 0.40 -10.85 5.79
N ARG A 107 0.83 -12.11 5.77
CA ARG A 107 2.24 -12.47 6.02
C ARG A 107 3.16 -11.89 4.95
N GLU A 108 2.78 -11.97 3.68
CA GLU A 108 3.57 -11.36 2.60
C GLU A 108 3.62 -9.83 2.73
N ALA A 109 2.47 -9.20 3.02
CA ALA A 109 2.41 -7.74 3.22
C ALA A 109 3.33 -7.29 4.35
N ALA A 110 3.30 -8.00 5.48
CA ALA A 110 4.15 -7.73 6.63
C ALA A 110 5.64 -7.91 6.29
N SER A 111 6.00 -8.97 5.55
CA SER A 111 7.37 -9.21 5.10
C SER A 111 7.87 -8.06 4.21
N ARG A 112 7.09 -7.68 3.19
CA ARG A 112 7.49 -6.60 2.26
C ARG A 112 7.57 -5.24 2.94
N ALA A 113 6.61 -4.92 3.81
CA ALA A 113 6.64 -3.69 4.59
C ALA A 113 7.86 -3.63 5.53
N SER A 114 8.23 -4.77 6.12
CA SER A 114 9.42 -4.88 6.97
C SER A 114 10.71 -4.62 6.19
N SER A 115 10.86 -5.20 4.99
CA SER A 115 12.02 -4.93 4.13
C SER A 115 12.11 -3.45 3.70
N LEU A 116 10.98 -2.82 3.36
CA LEU A 116 10.95 -1.39 3.02
C LEU A 116 11.33 -0.51 4.22
N LEU A 117 10.86 -0.85 5.42
CA LEU A 117 11.19 -0.13 6.64
C LEU A 117 12.68 -0.25 6.98
N GLU A 118 13.25 -1.44 6.82
CA GLU A 118 14.67 -1.70 7.00
C GLU A 118 15.53 -0.81 6.08
N GLU A 119 15.20 -0.77 4.79
CA GLU A 119 15.88 0.07 3.79
C GLU A 119 15.75 1.56 4.12
N ALA A 120 14.53 2.03 4.44
CA ALA A 120 14.28 3.42 4.79
C ALA A 120 15.07 3.86 6.04
N TRP A 121 15.16 2.99 7.04
CA TRP A 121 15.95 3.27 8.24
C TRP A 121 17.44 3.24 8.00
N ALA A 122 17.96 2.33 7.16
CA ALA A 122 19.36 2.34 6.76
C ALA A 122 19.72 3.69 6.09
N GLY A 123 18.96 4.11 5.07
CA GLY A 123 19.19 5.39 4.39
C GLY A 123 19.05 6.61 5.31
N LEU A 124 18.11 6.57 6.27
CA LEU A 124 17.95 7.67 7.25
C LEU A 124 19.14 7.73 8.22
N ILE A 125 19.65 6.59 8.70
CA ILE A 125 20.84 6.55 9.56
C ILE A 125 22.04 7.14 8.81
N GLU A 126 22.25 6.76 7.55
CA GLU A 126 23.32 7.30 6.72
C GLU A 126 23.20 8.81 6.55
N SER A 127 22.03 9.30 6.13
CA SER A 127 21.78 10.73 5.92
C SER A 127 21.95 11.55 7.20
N LEU A 128 21.54 11.03 8.35
CA LEU A 128 21.77 11.68 9.66
C LEU A 128 23.27 11.70 10.01
N GLY A 129 24.00 10.64 9.69
CA GLY A 129 25.45 10.58 9.84
C GLY A 129 26.18 11.63 9.00
N GLU A 130 25.79 11.81 7.73
CA GLU A 130 26.34 12.85 6.85
C GLU A 130 26.06 14.26 7.36
N GLN A 131 24.91 14.47 8.00
CA GLN A 131 24.53 15.74 8.64
C GLN A 131 25.17 15.94 10.02
N GLU A 132 26.08 15.05 10.45
CA GLU A 132 26.71 15.04 11.77
C GLU A 132 25.70 14.95 12.94
N LYS A 133 24.46 14.52 12.69
CA LYS A 133 23.41 14.30 13.69
C LYS A 133 23.56 12.92 14.35
N THR A 134 24.75 12.65 14.87
CA THR A 134 25.18 11.32 15.34
C THR A 134 24.33 10.77 16.49
N ASP A 135 23.87 11.62 17.40
CA ASP A 135 22.99 11.19 18.50
C ASP A 135 21.61 10.69 18.00
N GLU A 136 21.07 11.32 16.95
CA GLU A 136 19.81 10.91 16.36
C GLU A 136 19.96 9.62 15.56
N ALA A 137 21.03 9.53 14.77
CA ALA A 137 21.41 8.31 14.04
C ALA A 137 21.64 7.13 15.00
N ALA A 138 22.29 7.34 16.16
CA ALA A 138 22.51 6.32 17.17
C ALA A 138 21.21 5.81 17.80
N ARG A 139 20.28 6.70 18.15
CA ARG A 139 18.97 6.31 18.69
C ARG A 139 18.16 5.50 17.68
N LEU A 140 18.12 5.94 16.42
CA LEU A 140 17.42 5.23 15.36
C LEU A 140 18.06 3.87 15.10
N SER A 141 19.39 3.79 14.98
CA SER A 141 20.13 2.55 14.78
C SER A 141 19.87 1.55 15.90
N GLN A 142 19.91 1.98 17.18
CA GLN A 142 19.60 1.11 18.30
C GLN A 142 18.16 0.56 18.24
N HIS A 143 17.20 1.39 17.84
CA HIS A 143 15.82 0.96 17.68
C HIS A 143 15.69 -0.05 16.54
N ALA A 144 16.32 0.25 15.39
CA ALA A 144 16.31 -0.59 14.21
C ALA A 144 16.89 -1.98 14.46
N SER A 145 18.04 -2.09 15.16
CA SER A 145 18.66 -3.38 15.46
C SER A 145 17.84 -4.27 16.41
N ARG A 146 16.86 -3.73 17.15
CA ARG A 146 15.95 -4.57 17.97
C ARG A 146 14.88 -5.24 17.11
N LEU A 147 14.50 -4.61 16.01
CA LEU A 147 13.47 -5.11 15.09
C LEU A 147 14.09 -5.94 13.96
N PHE A 148 15.30 -5.59 13.55
CA PHE A 148 16.04 -6.22 12.46
C PHE A 148 17.45 -6.61 12.91
N PRO A 149 17.58 -7.56 13.85
CA PRO A 149 18.87 -7.91 14.46
C PRO A 149 19.89 -8.45 13.44
N GLU A 150 19.41 -9.11 12.39
CA GLU A 150 20.23 -9.74 11.35
C GLU A 150 20.40 -8.86 10.10
N SER A 151 19.97 -7.59 10.15
CA SER A 151 20.07 -6.71 8.98
C SER A 151 21.51 -6.29 8.71
N THR A 152 22.03 -6.71 7.56
CA THR A 152 23.33 -6.27 7.06
C THR A 152 23.29 -4.80 6.65
N ALA A 153 22.19 -4.34 6.05
CA ALA A 153 22.01 -2.95 5.61
C ALA A 153 22.09 -1.96 6.78
N LEU A 154 21.42 -2.26 7.90
CA LEU A 154 21.48 -1.42 9.10
C LEU A 154 22.86 -1.46 9.77
N ALA A 155 23.54 -2.59 9.73
CA ALA A 155 24.92 -2.70 10.23
C ALA A 155 25.90 -1.86 9.39
N GLU A 156 25.74 -1.84 8.07
CA GLU A 156 26.52 -1.00 7.16
C GLU A 156 26.24 0.49 7.35
N ALA A 157 24.97 0.88 7.41
CA ALA A 157 24.54 2.25 7.68
C ALA A 157 25.13 2.80 8.99
N ARG A 158 25.16 1.97 10.06
CA ARG A 158 25.77 2.32 11.34
C ARG A 158 27.26 2.62 11.22
N ARG A 159 28.00 1.80 10.47
CA ARG A 159 29.44 1.99 10.20
C ARG A 159 29.67 3.26 9.39
N PHE A 160 28.86 3.49 8.36
CA PHE A 160 28.94 4.69 7.53
C PHE A 160 28.74 5.96 8.35
N ALA A 161 27.73 5.97 9.23
CA ALA A 161 27.44 7.07 10.15
C ALA A 161 28.46 7.20 11.32
N ARG A 162 29.51 6.36 11.35
CA ARG A 162 30.60 6.34 12.36
C ARG A 162 30.08 6.25 13.80
N LEU A 163 28.97 5.54 13.98
CA LEU A 163 28.36 5.35 15.29
C LEU A 163 29.20 4.35 16.09
N LYS A 164 29.49 4.65 17.36
CA LYS A 164 30.21 3.76 18.27
C LYS A 164 29.34 2.54 18.60
N ASP A 165 30.00 1.41 18.86
CA ASP A 165 29.37 0.15 19.30
C ASP A 165 28.62 0.26 20.64
#